data_AF-A0A2E9AHC7-F1
#
_entry.id   AF-A0A2E9AHC7-F1
#
_cell.length_a   1.000
_cell.length_b   1.000
_cell.length_c   1.000
_cell.angle_alpha   90.00
_cell.angle_beta   90.00
_cell.angle_gamma   90.00
#
_symmetry.space_group_name_H-M   'P 1'
#
loop_
_entity.id
_entity.type
_entity.pdbx_description
1 polymer ?
#
loop_
_entity_poly.entity_id
_entity_poly.type
_entity_poly.pdbx_seq_one_letter_code
_entity_poly.pdbx_strand_id
1 'polypeptide(L)'
;MSQGNSQNNIFDALQVGLTQAESVQTPGEVHGTLTGMLCVDNEISGARAVEDVKNDKIEGALDALREMTLEGLFDPDLSFTPLLPGDDVDLERRVQALARWCA
;
A
#
# COMPACT_ATOMS: atom_id res chain seq x y z
N MET A 1 -0.55 20.64 -0.71
CA MET A 1 0.30 20.05 -1.77
C MET A 1 1.17 18.89 -1.24
N SER A 2 0.79 18.19 -0.16
CA SER A 2 1.69 17.25 0.52
C SER A 2 1.33 15.76 0.35
N GLN A 3 0.04 15.38 0.35
CA GLN A 3 -0.37 13.96 0.38
C GLN A 3 0.02 13.15 -0.87
N GLY A 4 -0.21 13.69 -2.08
CA GLY A 4 0.10 12.97 -3.33
C GLY A 4 1.59 12.66 -3.53
N ASN A 5 2.47 13.48 -2.97
CA ASN A 5 3.92 13.27 -3.07
C ASN A 5 4.39 12.17 -2.11
N SER A 6 3.83 12.09 -0.91
CA SER A 6 4.09 11.02 0.05
C SER A 6 3.58 9.66 -0.44
N GLN A 7 2.38 9.65 -1.03
CA GLN A 7 1.77 8.43 -1.55
C GLN A 7 2.55 7.85 -2.74
N ASN A 8 3.08 8.69 -3.63
CA ASN A 8 3.95 8.23 -4.72
C ASN A 8 5.28 7.68 -4.17
N ASN A 9 5.88 8.36 -3.19
CA ASN A 9 7.13 7.89 -2.57
C ASN A 9 6.98 6.52 -1.90
N ILE A 10 5.87 6.28 -1.18
CA ILE A 10 5.63 4.97 -0.54
C ILE A 10 5.32 3.89 -1.58
N PHE A 11 4.58 4.24 -2.66
CA PHE A 11 4.33 3.33 -3.78
C PHE A 11 5.65 2.84 -4.38
N ASP A 12 6.55 3.76 -4.72
CA ASP A 12 7.83 3.44 -5.34
C ASP A 12 8.74 2.63 -4.39
N ALA A 13 8.78 2.99 -3.10
CA ALA A 13 9.55 2.28 -2.10
C ALA A 13 9.07 0.82 -1.93
N LEU A 14 7.75 0.61 -1.86
CA LEU A 14 7.16 -0.72 -1.81
C LEU A 14 7.40 -1.50 -3.10
N GLN A 15 7.27 -0.87 -4.26
CA GLN A 15 7.53 -1.52 -5.55
C GLN A 15 8.96 -2.06 -5.60
N VAL A 16 9.94 -1.26 -5.18
CA VAL A 16 11.35 -1.67 -5.11
C VAL A 16 11.53 -2.80 -4.10
N GLY A 17 10.96 -2.68 -2.90
CA GLY A 17 11.08 -3.69 -1.84
C GLY A 17 10.48 -5.04 -2.24
N LEU A 18 9.27 -5.03 -2.81
CA LEU A 18 8.58 -6.24 -3.28
C LEU A 18 9.34 -6.92 -4.41
N THR A 19 9.89 -6.13 -5.35
CA THR A 19 10.72 -6.66 -6.44
C THR A 19 11.99 -7.30 -5.91
N GLN A 20 12.69 -6.67 -4.96
CA GLN A 20 13.89 -7.22 -4.33
C GLN A 20 13.61 -8.48 -3.50
N ALA A 21 12.40 -8.59 -2.97
CA ALA A 21 11.91 -9.76 -2.25
C ALA A 21 11.36 -10.87 -3.17
N GLU A 22 11.41 -10.68 -4.50
CA GLU A 22 10.83 -11.60 -5.49
C GLU A 22 9.33 -11.87 -5.26
N SER A 23 8.63 -10.91 -4.66
CA SER A 23 7.18 -11.01 -4.44
C SER A 23 6.44 -10.88 -5.76
N VAL A 24 5.34 -11.62 -5.88
CA VAL A 24 4.37 -11.48 -6.97
C VAL A 24 3.33 -10.39 -6.71
N GLN A 25 3.25 -9.89 -5.47
CA GLN A 25 2.31 -8.84 -5.11
C GLN A 25 2.80 -7.47 -5.59
N THR A 26 1.85 -6.61 -5.89
CA THR A 26 2.03 -5.20 -6.23
C THR A 26 1.78 -4.32 -5.00
N PRO A 27 2.27 -3.07 -4.97
CA PRO A 27 1.99 -2.14 -3.86
C PRO A 27 0.48 -1.95 -3.60
N GLY A 28 -0.33 -1.95 -4.66
CA GLY A 28 -1.79 -1.87 -4.56
C GLY A 28 -2.40 -3.09 -3.87
N GLU A 29 -1.99 -4.30 -4.24
CA GLU A 29 -2.47 -5.55 -3.61
C GLU A 29 -2.11 -5.59 -2.12
N VAL A 30 -0.87 -5.21 -1.78
CA VAL A 30 -0.41 -5.15 -0.39
C VAL A 30 -1.23 -4.13 0.40
N HIS A 31 -1.46 -2.93 -0.13
CA HIS A 31 -2.26 -1.91 0.55
C HIS A 31 -3.73 -2.32 0.70
N GLY A 32 -4.33 -2.96 -0.31
CA GLY A 32 -5.68 -3.48 -0.26
C GLY A 32 -5.85 -4.53 0.83
N THR A 33 -4.94 -5.51 0.84
CA THR A 33 -4.86 -6.56 1.86
C THR A 33 -4.73 -5.94 3.26
N LEU A 34 -3.78 -5.01 3.45
CA LEU A 34 -3.55 -4.33 4.71
C LEU A 34 -4.78 -3.54 5.17
N THR A 35 -5.41 -2.79 4.26
CA THR A 35 -6.62 -2.02 4.56
C THR A 35 -7.74 -2.93 5.06
N GLY A 36 -7.98 -4.05 4.36
CA GLY A 36 -8.98 -5.03 4.77
C GLY A 36 -8.69 -5.61 6.16
N MET A 37 -7.43 -5.91 6.45
CA MET A 37 -7.00 -6.38 7.78
C MET A 37 -7.22 -5.32 8.87
N LEU A 38 -6.81 -4.07 8.63
CA LEU A 38 -6.93 -2.97 9.60
C LEU A 38 -8.38 -2.59 9.90
N CYS A 39 -9.29 -2.78 8.94
CA CYS A 39 -10.73 -2.62 9.16
C CYS A 39 -11.29 -3.65 10.16
N VAL A 40 -10.60 -4.78 10.37
CA VAL A 40 -11.00 -5.82 11.34
C VAL A 40 -10.22 -5.68 12.66
N ASP A 41 -8.92 -5.43 12.57
CA ASP A 41 -8.00 -5.30 13.71
C ASP A 41 -6.96 -4.20 13.43
N ASN A 42 -7.09 -3.06 14.10
CA ASN A 42 -6.20 -1.91 13.90
C ASN A 42 -4.81 -2.08 14.54
N GLU A 43 -4.57 -3.15 15.31
CA GLU A 43 -3.27 -3.45 15.92
C GLU A 43 -2.41 -4.39 15.04
N ILE A 44 -2.96 -4.91 13.93
CA ILE A 44 -2.22 -5.82 13.07
C ILE A 44 -0.98 -5.15 12.45
N SER A 45 0.14 -5.88 12.40
CA SER A 45 1.39 -5.40 11.79
C SER A 45 1.29 -5.30 10.27
N GLY A 46 1.91 -4.27 9.68
CA GLY A 46 1.97 -4.08 8.23
C GLY A 46 2.63 -5.25 7.50
N ALA A 47 3.59 -5.93 8.15
CA ALA A 47 4.25 -7.11 7.62
C ALA A 47 3.28 -8.27 7.27
N ARG A 48 2.09 -8.31 7.89
CA ARG A 48 1.08 -9.34 7.61
C ARG A 48 0.42 -9.22 6.25
N ALA A 49 0.55 -8.07 5.58
CA ALA A 49 -0.04 -7.83 4.27
C ALA A 49 0.76 -8.41 3.09
N VAL A 50 1.95 -8.95 3.35
CA VAL A 50 2.80 -9.56 2.33
C VAL A 50 2.94 -11.05 2.60
N GLU A 51 2.72 -11.86 1.57
CA GLU A 51 2.87 -13.30 1.62
C GLU A 51 4.30 -13.71 1.24
N ASP A 52 4.85 -14.71 1.92
CA ASP A 52 6.09 -15.41 1.57
C ASP A 52 7.37 -14.54 1.38
N VAL A 53 7.34 -13.29 1.82
CA VAL A 53 8.49 -12.38 1.81
C VAL A 53 9.15 -12.36 3.19
N LYS A 54 10.37 -12.90 3.28
CA LYS A 54 11.28 -12.64 4.40
C LYS A 54 12.32 -11.61 3.96
N ASN A 55 11.97 -10.33 4.04
CA ASN A 55 12.89 -9.26 3.69
C ASN A 55 12.78 -8.10 4.67
N ASP A 56 13.72 -8.02 5.62
CA ASP A 56 13.84 -6.94 6.61
C ASP A 56 13.88 -5.54 5.95
N LYS A 57 14.27 -5.45 4.67
CA LYS A 57 14.34 -4.18 3.94
C LYS A 57 12.98 -3.58 3.60
N ILE A 58 11.91 -4.39 3.57
CA ILE A 58 10.56 -3.88 3.29
C ILE A 58 9.74 -3.63 4.55
N GLU A 59 10.12 -4.21 5.70
CA GLU A 59 9.35 -4.07 6.95
C GLU A 59 9.10 -2.61 7.33
N GLY A 60 10.13 -1.76 7.28
CA GLY A 60 9.98 -0.34 7.59
C GLY A 60 9.02 0.40 6.63
N ALA A 61 8.96 -0.01 5.36
CA ALA A 61 8.01 0.54 4.40
C ALA A 61 6.59 0.03 4.65
N LEU A 62 6.43 -1.22 5.10
CA LEU A 62 5.13 -1.80 5.45
C LEU A 62 4.57 -1.19 6.74
N ASP A 63 5.41 -0.91 7.72
CA ASP A 63 4.99 -0.20 8.93
C ASP A 63 4.61 1.26 8.62
N ALA A 64 5.39 1.95 7.79
CA ALA A 64 5.03 3.28 7.31
C ALA A 64 3.71 3.29 6.51
N LEU A 65 3.50 2.27 5.67
CA LEU A 65 2.23 2.07 4.95
C LEU A 65 1.07 1.89 5.93
N ARG A 66 1.24 1.06 6.96
CA ARG A 66 0.22 0.82 7.99
C ARG A 66 -0.19 2.11 8.70
N GLU A 67 0.78 2.90 9.16
CA GLU A 67 0.49 4.17 9.84
C GLU A 67 -0.25 5.13 8.91
N MET A 68 0.21 5.29 7.67
CA MET A 68 -0.47 6.12 6.67
C MET A 68 -1.90 5.64 6.39
N THR A 69 -2.12 4.33 6.31
CA THR A 69 -3.46 3.74 6.11
C THR A 69 -4.37 4.03 7.31
N LEU A 70 -3.89 3.85 8.53
CA LEU A 70 -4.65 4.15 9.74
C LEU A 70 -4.98 5.64 9.87
N GLU A 71 -4.00 6.51 9.61
CA GLU A 71 -4.20 7.96 9.60
C GLU A 71 -5.33 8.34 8.63
N GLY A 72 -5.33 7.79 7.41
CA GLY A 72 -6.40 8.04 6.44
C GLY A 72 -7.75 7.46 6.84
N LEU A 73 -7.79 6.22 7.35
CA LEU A 73 -9.03 5.53 7.76
C LEU A 73 -9.74 6.24 8.93
N PHE A 74 -8.98 6.84 9.83
CA PHE A 74 -9.49 7.55 11.01
C PHE A 74 -9.50 9.07 10.87
N ASP A 75 -9.17 9.60 9.67
CA ASP A 75 -9.20 11.03 9.42
C ASP A 75 -10.66 11.55 9.41
N PRO A 76 -11.01 12.52 10.28
CA PRO A 76 -12.35 13.12 10.26
C PRO A 76 -12.71 13.80 8.93
N ASP A 77 -11.72 14.16 8.11
CA ASP A 77 -11.91 14.77 6.79
C ASP A 77 -12.05 13.72 5.66
N LEU A 78 -12.13 12.43 5.99
CA LEU A 78 -12.30 11.32 5.04
C LEU A 78 -11.19 11.28 3.97
N SER A 79 -9.94 11.44 4.40
CA SER A 79 -8.79 11.59 3.50
C SER A 79 -8.22 10.28 2.95
N PHE A 80 -8.75 9.13 3.39
CA PHE A 80 -8.34 7.81 2.91
C PHE A 80 -8.44 7.70 1.38
N THR A 81 -7.35 7.26 0.76
CA THR A 81 -7.27 6.95 -0.68
C THR A 81 -6.58 5.61 -0.90
N PRO A 82 -7.05 4.79 -1.87
CA PRO A 82 -6.31 3.60 -2.28
C PRO A 82 -4.91 3.95 -2.80
N LEU A 83 -3.89 3.19 -2.38
CA LEU A 83 -2.54 3.26 -2.94
C LEU A 83 -2.53 2.72 -4.36
N LEU A 84 -2.48 3.62 -5.34
CA LEU A 84 -2.51 3.32 -6.77
C LEU A 84 -1.37 4.04 -7.50
N PRO A 85 -1.02 3.61 -8.73
CA PRO A 85 -0.12 4.35 -9.59
C PRO A 85 -0.63 5.77 -9.87
N GLY A 86 0.30 6.71 -10.04
CA GLY A 86 0.02 8.11 -10.37
C GLY A 86 -0.69 8.30 -11.72
N ASP A 87 -1.22 9.50 -11.93
CA ASP A 87 -2.02 9.85 -13.11
C ASP A 87 -1.24 9.91 -14.43
N ASP A 88 0.09 9.88 -14.36
CA ASP A 88 1.00 9.75 -15.49
C ASP A 88 1.01 8.34 -16.10
N VAL A 89 0.41 7.36 -15.41
CA VAL A 89 0.24 5.99 -15.88
C VAL A 89 -1.04 5.82 -16.70
N ASP A 90 -0.95 5.07 -17.81
CA ASP A 90 -2.07 4.76 -18.69
C ASP A 90 -3.32 4.28 -17.94
N LEU A 91 -4.50 4.73 -18.39
CA LEU A 91 -5.78 4.42 -17.74
C LEU A 91 -6.00 2.91 -17.56
N GLU A 92 -5.66 2.10 -18.57
CA GLU A 92 -5.80 0.63 -18.50
C GLU A 92 -5.01 0.05 -17.31
N ARG A 93 -3.78 0.51 -17.12
CA ARG A 93 -2.90 0.05 -16.02
C ARG A 93 -3.43 0.51 -14.66
N ARG A 94 -3.95 1.74 -14.55
CA ARG A 94 -4.56 2.22 -13.30
C ARG A 94 -5.83 1.44 -12.94
N VAL A 95 -6.66 1.09 -13.92
CA VAL A 95 -7.85 0.24 -13.70
C VAL A 95 -7.45 -1.17 -13.26
N GLN A 96 -6.42 -1.76 -13.87
CA GLN A 96 -5.88 -3.05 -13.44
C GLN A 96 -5.33 -2.99 -12.01
N ALA A 97 -4.61 -1.91 -11.66
CA ALA A 97 -4.10 -1.70 -10.31
C ALA A 97 -5.23 -1.55 -9.29
N LEU A 98 -6.31 -0.85 -9.63
CA LEU A 98 -7.50 -0.75 -8.78
C LEU A 98 -8.20 -2.10 -8.61
N ALA A 99 -8.35 -2.87 -9.69
CA ALA A 99 -8.95 -4.22 -9.61
C ALA A 99 -8.14 -5.13 -8.69
N ARG A 100 -6.81 -5.06 -8.78
CA ARG A 100 -5.87 -5.78 -7.91
C ARG A 100 -5.92 -5.30 -6.46
N TRP A 101 -6.11 -4.00 -6.22
CA TRP A 101 -6.29 -3.45 -4.87
C TRP A 101 -7.52 -4.04 -4.16
N CYS A 102 -8.58 -4.38 -4.89
CA CYS A 102 -9.80 -4.96 -4.34
C CYS A 102 -9.76 -6.49 -4.13
N ALA A 103 -8.76 -7.19 -4.65
CA ALA A 103 -8.69 -8.65 -4.69
C ALA A 103 -8.33 -9.25 -3.32
#